data_AF-A0A9D4XWL6-F1
#
_entry.id   AF-A0A9D4XWL6-F1
#
_cell.length_a   1.000
_cell.length_b   1.000
_cell.length_c   1.000
_cell.angle_alpha   90.00
_cell.angle_beta   90.00
_cell.angle_gamma   90.00
#
_symmetry.space_group_name_H-M   'P 1'
#
loop_
_entity.id
_entity.type
_entity.pdbx_description
1 polymer ?
#
loop_
_entity_poly.entity_id
_entity_poly.type
_entity_poly.pdbx_seq_one_letter_code
_entity_poly.pdbx_strand_id
1 'polypeptide(L)'
;MANPEAKLETFLQWLQANRVELRGCNIKYCDSRKGFGIFSDKDVSDGIMLVVPLELAITPMRVLQDPFLGPECRALFEEGDVDDRFLMMLFLTVERLRKGSLWKPYLDMLPTTFGNTLWFSEEELQELRGTNLYRATELQKKSLLNLYETKVKDLAKKLLNLDGDSEIEVCFEDFLWANSVFWSRALNIPMPRSYVFPEMQDVHQSGTPEADKKGYSISLM
;
A
#
# COMPACT_ATOMS: atom_id res chain seq x y z
N MET A 1 -2.78 9.36 20.91
CA MET A 1 -2.05 9.38 19.62
C MET A 1 -0.57 9.21 19.93
N ALA A 2 0.14 8.33 19.22
CA ALA A 2 1.58 8.17 19.42
C ALA A 2 2.34 9.46 19.06
N ASN A 3 3.41 9.76 19.79
CA ASN A 3 4.27 10.91 19.55
C ASN A 3 4.78 10.90 18.08
N PRO A 4 4.50 11.93 17.26
CA PRO A 4 5.00 12.01 15.88
C PRO A 4 6.51 11.81 15.76
N GLU A 5 7.28 12.26 16.75
CA GLU A 5 8.74 12.10 16.77
C GLU A 5 9.15 10.64 16.96
N ALA A 6 8.51 9.90 17.87
CA ALA A 6 8.79 8.48 18.10
C ALA A 6 8.45 7.62 16.88
N LYS A 7 7.33 7.94 16.20
CA LYS A 7 6.98 7.31 14.91
C LYS A 7 8.06 7.56 13.85
N LEU A 8 8.49 8.81 13.73
CA LEU A 8 9.51 9.20 12.76
C LEU A 8 10.86 8.52 13.05
N GLU A 9 11.27 8.43 14.30
CA GLU A 9 12.50 7.73 14.70
C GLU A 9 12.46 6.26 14.28
N THR A 10 11.35 5.58 14.57
CA THR A 10 11.14 4.17 14.17
C THR A 10 11.19 4.02 12.65
N PHE A 11 10.58 4.94 11.91
CA PHE A 11 10.60 4.93 10.46
C PHE A 11 12.01 5.17 9.89
N LEU A 12 12.78 6.11 10.43
CA LEU A 12 14.15 6.38 9.99
C LEU A 12 15.07 5.18 10.23
N GLN A 13 14.92 4.48 11.36
CA GLN A 13 15.65 3.22 11.61
C GLN A 13 15.29 2.14 10.58
N TRP A 14 14.00 2.02 10.24
CA TRP A 14 13.53 1.09 9.22
C TRP A 14 14.07 1.44 7.82
N LEU A 15 14.09 2.73 7.44
CA LEU A 15 14.70 3.19 6.19
C LEU A 15 16.18 2.82 6.12
N GLN A 16 16.94 3.06 7.20
CA GLN A 16 18.35 2.71 7.26
C GLN A 16 18.57 1.19 7.14
N ALA A 17 17.78 0.38 7.85
CA ALA A 17 17.86 -1.08 7.79
C ALA A 17 17.59 -1.63 6.38
N ASN A 18 16.75 -0.94 5.61
CA ASN A 18 16.41 -1.29 4.24
C ASN A 18 17.20 -0.49 3.18
N ARG A 19 18.34 0.11 3.56
CA ARG A 19 19.30 0.74 2.64
C ARG A 19 18.72 1.91 1.82
N VAL A 20 17.75 2.63 2.39
CA VAL A 20 17.29 3.90 1.82
C VAL A 20 18.33 4.97 2.09
N GLU A 21 18.65 5.77 1.07
CA GLU A 21 19.61 6.86 1.19
C GLU A 21 18.90 8.21 1.18
N LEU A 22 18.97 8.93 2.29
CA LEU A 22 18.61 10.34 2.38
C LEU A 22 19.86 11.18 2.08
N ARG A 23 19.90 11.78 0.90
CA ARG A 23 21.02 12.57 0.39
C ARG A 23 20.69 14.05 0.50
N GLY A 24 21.32 14.75 1.44
CA GLY A 24 21.11 16.20 1.61
C GLY A 24 19.68 16.62 1.99
N CYS A 25 18.85 15.67 2.44
CA CYS A 25 17.49 15.94 2.89
C CYS A 25 17.19 15.23 4.22
N ASN A 26 16.14 15.69 4.89
CA ASN A 26 15.58 15.04 6.07
C ASN A 26 14.05 15.05 6.06
N ILE A 27 13.49 14.15 6.87
CA ILE A 27 12.04 14.06 7.06
C ILE A 27 11.71 14.76 8.38
N LYS A 28 10.73 15.65 8.36
CA LYS A 28 10.28 16.39 9.55
C LYS A 28 8.77 16.40 9.62
N TYR A 29 8.25 16.38 10.84
CA TYR A 29 6.85 16.69 11.08
C TYR A 29 6.62 18.19 10.88
N CYS A 30 5.62 18.55 10.08
CA CYS A 30 5.27 19.95 9.82
C CYS A 30 4.22 20.42 10.82
N ASP A 31 2.99 19.94 10.65
CA ASP A 31 1.82 20.28 11.45
C ASP A 31 0.71 19.24 11.24
N SER A 32 -0.41 19.39 11.95
CA SER A 32 -1.53 18.44 11.89
C SER A 32 -2.26 18.42 10.54
N ARG A 33 -2.12 19.45 9.70
CA ARG A 33 -2.77 19.52 8.38
C ARG A 33 -1.91 18.89 7.29
N LYS A 34 -0.59 19.12 7.35
CA LYS A 34 0.37 18.67 6.33
C LYS A 34 1.01 17.33 6.66
N GLY A 35 1.11 16.97 7.93
CA GLY A 35 1.81 15.77 8.39
C GLY A 35 3.33 15.89 8.19
N PHE A 36 3.95 14.82 7.73
CA PHE A 36 5.40 14.76 7.48
C PHE A 36 5.75 15.29 6.09
N GLY A 37 6.92 15.92 5.97
CA GLY A 37 7.48 16.38 4.71
C GLY A 37 8.97 16.10 4.62
N ILE A 38 9.48 16.10 3.38
CA ILE A 38 10.92 16.04 3.09
C ILE A 38 11.42 17.47 2.91
N PHE A 39 12.52 17.81 3.58
CA PHE A 39 13.15 19.12 3.53
C PHE A 39 14.59 18.97 3.06
N SER A 40 15.04 19.89 2.20
CA SER A 40 16.45 19.99 1.85
C SER A 40 17.21 20.61 3.03
N ASP A 41 18.33 19.99 3.40
CA ASP A 41 19.27 20.54 4.37
C ASP A 41 20.49 21.19 3.68
N LYS A 42 20.82 20.72 2.48
CA LYS A 42 21.96 21.19 1.68
C LYS A 42 21.79 20.82 0.21
N ASP A 43 22.47 21.56 -0.65
CA ASP A 43 22.51 21.24 -2.07
C ASP A 43 23.29 19.94 -2.31
N VAL A 44 22.77 19.11 -3.22
CA VAL A 44 23.39 17.85 -3.65
C VAL A 44 23.79 18.00 -5.11
N SER A 45 25.05 17.72 -5.43
CA SER A 45 25.66 18.01 -6.73
C SER A 45 25.04 17.26 -7.91
N ASP A 46 24.53 16.05 -7.69
CA ASP A 46 23.85 15.24 -8.71
C ASP A 46 22.33 15.48 -8.76
N GLY A 47 21.80 16.30 -7.85
CA GLY A 47 20.37 16.57 -7.71
C GLY A 47 19.54 15.42 -7.13
N ILE A 48 20.16 14.30 -6.73
CA ILE A 48 19.47 13.11 -6.21
C ILE A 48 19.37 13.20 -4.70
N MET A 49 18.17 13.49 -4.20
CA MET A 49 17.92 13.68 -2.75
C MET A 49 17.53 12.39 -2.01
N LEU A 50 16.91 11.43 -2.69
CA LEU A 50 16.39 10.20 -2.09
C LEU A 50 16.62 9.02 -3.05
N VAL A 51 17.18 7.93 -2.54
CA VAL A 51 17.30 6.66 -3.26
C VAL A 51 16.60 5.58 -2.45
N VAL A 52 15.59 4.95 -3.05
CA VAL A 52 14.79 3.87 -2.44
C VAL A 52 14.98 2.60 -3.26
N PRO A 53 15.41 1.49 -2.66
CA PRO A 53 15.48 0.20 -3.35
C PRO A 53 14.09 -0.26 -3.81
N LEU A 54 13.99 -0.85 -5.00
CA LEU A 54 12.72 -1.38 -5.52
C LEU A 54 12.19 -2.56 -4.68
N GLU A 55 13.02 -3.15 -3.83
CA GLU A 55 12.62 -4.15 -2.86
C GLU A 55 11.82 -3.57 -1.68
N LEU A 56 11.70 -2.25 -1.56
CA LEU A 56 10.76 -1.61 -0.61
C LEU A 56 9.44 -1.21 -1.25
N ALA A 57 9.28 -1.52 -2.52
CA ALA A 57 8.13 -1.16 -3.31
C ALA A 57 7.02 -2.21 -3.07
N ILE A 58 5.82 -1.78 -2.69
CA ILE A 58 4.66 -2.68 -2.60
C ILE A 58 4.05 -2.79 -4.00
N THR A 59 4.11 -3.98 -4.61
CA THR A 59 3.55 -4.26 -5.95
C THR A 59 2.56 -5.44 -5.90
N PRO A 60 1.63 -5.56 -6.85
CA PRO A 60 0.80 -6.76 -7.02
C PRO A 60 1.65 -8.04 -7.09
N MET A 61 2.74 -8.01 -7.86
CA MET A 61 3.65 -9.17 -7.97
C MET A 61 4.25 -9.56 -6.61
N ARG A 62 4.64 -8.58 -5.79
CA ARG A 62 5.15 -8.86 -4.45
C ARG A 62 4.08 -9.45 -3.53
N VAL A 63 2.83 -8.99 -3.63
CA VAL A 63 1.70 -9.59 -2.92
C VAL A 63 1.50 -11.05 -3.34
N LEU A 64 1.55 -11.32 -4.65
CA LEU A 64 1.42 -12.67 -5.19
C LEU A 64 2.59 -13.58 -4.80
N GLN A 65 3.79 -13.04 -4.59
CA GLN A 65 4.97 -13.80 -4.17
C GLN A 65 5.15 -13.90 -2.66
N ASP A 66 4.38 -13.13 -1.90
CA ASP A 66 4.49 -13.11 -0.46
C ASP A 66 4.24 -14.54 0.10
N PRO A 67 5.12 -15.09 0.95
CA PRO A 67 4.95 -16.44 1.48
C PRO A 67 3.65 -16.64 2.26
N PHE A 68 3.11 -15.57 2.83
CA PHE A 68 1.94 -15.57 3.69
C PHE A 68 0.66 -15.19 2.91
N LEU A 69 0.65 -14.07 2.20
CA LEU A 69 -0.53 -13.64 1.42
C LEU A 69 -0.65 -14.36 0.07
N GLY A 70 0.49 -14.72 -0.53
CA GLY A 70 0.58 -15.17 -1.91
C GLY A 70 -0.26 -16.40 -2.26
N PRO A 71 -0.32 -17.48 -1.45
CA PRO A 71 -1.12 -18.66 -1.80
C PRO A 71 -2.60 -18.35 -2.07
N GLU A 72 -3.25 -17.59 -1.18
CA GLU A 72 -4.65 -17.19 -1.33
C GLU A 72 -4.84 -16.15 -2.44
N CYS A 73 -3.92 -15.18 -2.52
CA CYS A 73 -3.97 -14.14 -3.53
C CYS A 73 -3.79 -14.67 -4.95
N ARG A 74 -2.89 -15.64 -5.16
CA ARG A 74 -2.66 -16.28 -6.47
C ARG A 74 -3.88 -17.06 -6.93
N ALA A 75 -4.49 -17.85 -6.05
CA ALA A 75 -5.70 -18.61 -6.40
C ALA A 75 -6.81 -17.68 -6.91
N LEU A 76 -7.11 -16.62 -6.16
CA LEU A 76 -8.12 -15.64 -6.57
C LEU A 76 -7.74 -14.87 -7.85
N PHE A 77 -6.46 -14.56 -8.03
CA PHE A 77 -5.99 -13.83 -9.21
C PHE A 77 -6.06 -14.69 -10.48
N GLU A 78 -5.67 -15.96 -10.40
CA GLU A 78 -5.73 -16.93 -11.50
C GLU A 78 -7.17 -17.25 -11.92
N GLU A 79 -8.11 -17.24 -10.96
CA GLU A 79 -9.55 -17.36 -11.21
C GLU A 79 -10.15 -16.11 -11.89
N GLY A 80 -9.39 -15.02 -12.01
CA GLY A 80 -9.87 -13.74 -12.54
C GLY A 80 -10.77 -12.98 -11.58
N ASP A 81 -10.74 -13.37 -10.31
CA ASP A 81 -11.67 -12.98 -9.27
C ASP A 81 -11.26 -11.65 -8.59
N VAL A 82 -9.99 -11.27 -8.74
CA VAL A 82 -9.38 -10.07 -8.18
C VAL A 82 -8.42 -9.41 -9.18
N ASP A 83 -8.28 -8.10 -9.10
CA ASP A 83 -7.33 -7.32 -9.91
C ASP A 83 -6.14 -6.83 -9.06
N ASP A 84 -5.13 -6.24 -9.72
CA ASP A 84 -3.94 -5.67 -9.07
C ASP A 84 -4.28 -4.70 -7.94
N ARG A 85 -5.35 -3.91 -8.10
CA ARG A 85 -5.77 -2.91 -7.11
C ARG A 85 -6.33 -3.60 -5.88
N PHE A 86 -7.14 -4.63 -6.06
CA PHE A 86 -7.64 -5.45 -4.95
C PHE A 86 -6.49 -6.06 -4.17
N LEU A 87 -5.49 -6.65 -4.83
CA LEU A 87 -4.31 -7.23 -4.17
C LEU A 87 -3.59 -6.20 -3.29
N MET A 88 -3.36 -5.00 -3.83
CA MET A 88 -2.72 -3.91 -3.12
C MET A 88 -3.54 -3.43 -1.91
N MET A 89 -4.86 -3.26 -2.07
CA MET A 89 -5.74 -2.84 -0.97
C MET A 89 -5.87 -3.92 0.11
N LEU A 90 -5.95 -5.20 -0.28
CA LEU A 90 -5.97 -6.32 0.67
C LEU A 90 -4.67 -6.38 1.47
N PHE A 91 -3.52 -6.28 0.80
CA PHE A 91 -2.21 -6.25 1.45
C PHE A 91 -2.13 -5.13 2.50
N LEU A 92 -2.51 -3.91 2.14
CA LEU A 92 -2.54 -2.77 3.06
C LEU A 92 -3.49 -3.01 4.24
N THR A 93 -4.66 -3.60 4.00
CA THR A 93 -5.64 -3.93 5.05
C THR A 93 -5.06 -4.93 6.04
N VAL A 94 -4.47 -6.01 5.54
CA VAL A 94 -3.90 -7.10 6.37
C VAL A 94 -2.67 -6.61 7.13
N GLU A 95 -1.69 -6.01 6.45
CA GLU A 95 -0.43 -5.59 7.09
C GLU A 95 -0.62 -4.46 8.11
N ARG A 96 -1.67 -3.64 7.96
CA ARG A 96 -2.04 -2.64 8.98
C ARG A 96 -2.48 -3.30 10.29
N LEU A 97 -3.22 -4.40 10.19
CA LEU A 97 -3.81 -5.10 11.33
C LEU A 97 -2.87 -6.13 11.94
N ARG A 98 -1.96 -6.69 11.14
CA ARG A 98 -1.00 -7.72 11.52
C ARG A 98 0.02 -7.21 12.54
N LYS A 99 0.12 -7.86 13.70
CA LYS A 99 1.04 -7.43 14.78
C LYS A 99 2.51 -7.60 14.39
N GLY A 100 2.83 -8.64 13.63
CA GLY A 100 4.17 -8.97 13.16
C GLY A 100 4.60 -8.28 11.86
N SER A 101 3.83 -7.29 11.37
CA SER A 101 4.12 -6.65 10.07
C SER A 101 5.50 -5.99 10.04
N LEU A 102 6.33 -6.40 9.07
CA LEU A 102 7.61 -5.75 8.77
C LEU A 102 7.42 -4.37 8.13
N TRP A 103 6.23 -4.09 7.61
CA TRP A 103 5.85 -2.82 7.00
C TRP A 103 5.31 -1.81 8.00
N LYS A 104 5.11 -2.22 9.26
CA LYS A 104 4.55 -1.37 10.30
C LYS A 104 5.20 0.02 10.41
N PRO A 105 6.55 0.17 10.38
CA PRO A 105 7.16 1.50 10.41
C PRO A 105 6.76 2.40 9.24
N TYR A 106 6.55 1.83 8.04
CA TYR A 106 6.04 2.56 6.89
C TYR A 106 4.54 2.88 7.05
N LEU A 107 3.72 1.89 7.41
CA LEU A 107 2.27 2.04 7.53
C LEU A 107 1.90 3.04 8.65
N ASP A 108 2.67 3.10 9.74
CA ASP A 108 2.46 4.04 10.84
C ASP A 108 2.71 5.51 10.46
N MET A 109 3.42 5.76 9.34
CA MET A 109 3.65 7.09 8.74
C MET A 109 2.55 7.51 7.77
N LEU A 110 1.70 6.59 7.32
CA LEU A 110 0.58 6.91 6.44
C LEU A 110 -0.53 7.65 7.21
N PRO A 111 -1.32 8.52 6.54
CA PRO A 111 -2.45 9.18 7.19
C PRO A 111 -3.47 8.19 7.69
N THR A 112 -4.07 8.48 8.84
CA THR A 112 -5.17 7.68 9.39
C THR A 112 -6.54 8.21 9.00
N THR A 113 -6.61 9.41 8.43
CA THR A 113 -7.83 10.10 8.02
C THR A 113 -7.62 10.78 6.68
N PHE A 114 -8.69 10.97 5.92
CA PHE A 114 -8.64 11.59 4.60
C PHE A 114 -9.75 12.62 4.44
N GLY A 115 -9.48 13.67 3.66
CA GLY A 115 -10.47 14.73 3.36
C GLY A 115 -11.32 14.46 2.12
N ASN A 116 -11.40 13.21 1.65
CA ASN A 116 -12.24 12.87 0.50
C ASN A 116 -13.65 12.48 0.97
N THR A 117 -14.63 12.57 0.07
CA THR A 117 -16.06 12.43 0.39
C THR A 117 -16.45 11.06 0.94
N LEU A 118 -15.63 10.00 0.75
CA LEU A 118 -15.90 8.69 1.34
C LEU A 118 -15.75 8.70 2.87
N TRP A 119 -15.03 9.68 3.42
CA TRP A 119 -14.79 9.87 4.85
C TRP A 119 -15.69 10.93 5.48
N PHE A 120 -16.58 11.53 4.71
CA PHE A 120 -17.52 12.51 5.24
C PHE A 120 -18.53 11.82 6.17
N SER A 121 -18.88 12.54 7.24
CA SER A 121 -20.08 12.27 8.01
C SER A 121 -21.32 12.37 7.12
N GLU A 122 -22.44 11.84 7.60
CA GLU A 122 -23.69 11.93 6.87
C GLU A 122 -24.08 13.40 6.65
N GLU A 123 -23.90 14.24 7.66
CA GLU A 123 -24.20 15.68 7.59
C GLU A 123 -23.31 16.38 6.54
N GLU A 124 -22.00 16.14 6.55
CA GLU A 124 -21.08 16.71 5.55
C GLU A 124 -21.40 16.24 4.13
N LEU A 125 -21.80 14.98 3.97
CA LEU A 125 -22.19 14.46 2.67
C LEU A 125 -23.51 15.07 2.19
N GLN A 126 -24.49 15.31 3.09
CA GLN A 126 -25.76 15.94 2.75
C GLN A 126 -25.60 17.38 2.23
N GLU A 127 -24.56 18.11 2.63
CA GLU A 127 -24.24 19.42 2.05
C GLU A 127 -23.92 19.34 0.55
N LEU A 128 -23.53 18.17 0.05
CA LEU A 128 -23.29 17.92 -1.38
C LEU A 128 -24.54 17.46 -2.13
N ARG A 129 -25.70 17.32 -1.46
CA ARG A 129 -26.92 16.77 -2.07
C ARG A 129 -27.31 17.52 -3.34
N GLY A 130 -27.66 16.75 -4.37
CA GLY A 130 -28.02 17.29 -5.68
C GLY A 130 -26.83 17.47 -6.63
N THR A 131 -25.60 17.33 -6.15
CA THR A 131 -24.40 17.31 -7.01
C THR A 131 -24.14 15.91 -7.59
N ASN A 132 -23.35 15.86 -8.67
CA ASN A 132 -22.83 14.59 -9.20
C ASN A 132 -21.87 13.92 -8.21
N LEU A 133 -21.13 14.71 -7.43
CA LEU A 133 -20.18 14.21 -6.44
C LEU A 133 -20.88 13.44 -5.32
N TYR A 134 -22.03 13.91 -4.84
CA TYR A 134 -22.85 13.18 -3.86
C TYR A 134 -23.24 11.79 -4.39
N ARG A 135 -23.81 11.75 -5.60
CA ARG A 135 -24.25 10.48 -6.22
C ARG A 135 -23.08 9.52 -6.46
N ALA A 136 -21.95 10.04 -6.95
CA ALA A 136 -20.75 9.25 -7.17
C ALA A 136 -20.20 8.67 -5.85
N THR A 137 -20.18 9.48 -4.79
CA THR A 137 -19.72 9.07 -3.46
C THR A 137 -20.60 7.97 -2.88
N GLU A 138 -21.92 8.13 -2.95
CA GLU A 138 -22.88 7.12 -2.49
C GLU A 138 -22.70 5.78 -3.22
N LEU A 139 -22.61 5.82 -4.55
CA LEU A 139 -22.39 4.62 -5.37
C LEU A 139 -21.05 3.95 -5.03
N GLN A 140 -19.99 4.74 -4.86
CA GLN A 140 -18.67 4.22 -4.54
C GLN A 140 -18.62 3.63 -3.13
N LYS A 141 -19.19 4.30 -2.13
CA LYS A 141 -19.25 3.82 -0.73
C LYS A 141 -20.04 2.50 -0.65
N LYS A 142 -21.19 2.42 -1.35
CA LYS A 142 -21.96 1.18 -1.46
C LYS A 142 -21.19 0.06 -2.15
N SER A 143 -20.47 0.36 -3.24
CA SER A 143 -19.66 -0.64 -3.95
C SER A 143 -18.52 -1.16 -3.08
N LEU A 144 -17.83 -0.28 -2.35
CA LEU A 144 -16.73 -0.66 -1.45
C LEU A 144 -17.24 -1.48 -0.27
N LEU A 145 -18.37 -1.08 0.34
CA LEU A 145 -18.98 -1.84 1.43
C LEU A 145 -19.40 -3.24 0.97
N ASN A 146 -20.00 -3.36 -0.21
CA ASN A 146 -20.35 -4.65 -0.78
C ASN A 146 -19.12 -5.53 -1.02
N LEU A 147 -18.06 -4.98 -1.63
CA LEU A 147 -16.81 -5.71 -1.84
C LEU A 147 -16.17 -6.16 -0.52
N TYR A 148 -16.26 -5.31 0.50
CA TYR A 148 -15.78 -5.62 1.84
C TYR A 148 -16.53 -6.81 2.45
N GLU A 149 -17.86 -6.74 2.54
CA GLU A 149 -18.67 -7.79 3.17
C GLU A 149 -18.63 -9.11 2.39
N THR A 150 -18.53 -9.05 1.05
CA THR A 150 -18.57 -10.27 0.21
C THR A 150 -17.22 -10.94 0.01
N LYS A 151 -16.11 -10.23 0.20
CA LYS A 151 -14.77 -10.75 -0.14
C LYS A 151 -13.69 -10.37 0.88
N VAL A 152 -13.50 -9.07 1.14
CA VAL A 152 -12.33 -8.61 1.92
C VAL A 152 -12.36 -9.10 3.36
N LYS A 153 -13.52 -9.01 4.03
CA LYS A 153 -13.66 -9.30 5.45
C LYS A 153 -13.21 -10.72 5.80
N ASP A 154 -13.76 -11.71 5.12
CA ASP A 154 -13.44 -13.11 5.36
C ASP A 154 -12.02 -13.46 4.93
N LEU A 155 -11.55 -12.91 3.81
CA LEU A 155 -10.20 -13.15 3.32
C LEU A 155 -9.13 -12.55 4.24
N ALA A 156 -9.29 -11.29 4.66
CA ALA A 156 -8.38 -10.62 5.58
C ALA A 156 -8.36 -11.33 6.95
N LYS A 157 -9.53 -11.74 7.46
CA LYS A 157 -9.63 -12.51 8.70
C LYS A 157 -8.95 -13.87 8.58
N LYS A 158 -9.16 -14.58 7.47
CA LYS A 158 -8.49 -15.85 7.18
C LYS A 158 -6.97 -15.68 7.20
N LEU A 159 -6.45 -14.65 6.53
CA LEU A 159 -5.03 -14.35 6.51
C LEU A 159 -4.52 -14.05 7.92
N LEU A 160 -5.09 -13.09 8.65
CA LEU A 160 -4.66 -12.75 10.02
C LEU A 160 -4.67 -13.95 10.98
N ASN A 161 -5.66 -14.86 10.86
CA ASN A 161 -5.70 -16.08 11.65
C ASN A 161 -4.48 -17.00 11.41
N LEU A 162 -3.94 -17.04 10.18
CA LEU A 162 -2.75 -17.84 9.85
C LEU A 162 -1.49 -17.33 10.57
N ASP A 163 -1.46 -16.05 10.94
CA ASP A 163 -0.34 -15.43 11.69
C ASP A 163 -0.53 -15.52 13.22
N GLY A 164 -1.58 -16.20 13.68
CA GLY A 164 -1.94 -16.28 15.10
C GLY A 164 -2.70 -15.06 15.63
N ASP A 165 -3.10 -14.14 14.75
CA ASP A 165 -3.84 -12.92 15.09
C ASP A 165 -5.36 -13.13 15.06
N SER A 166 -5.84 -14.19 15.72
CA SER A 166 -7.22 -14.67 15.59
C SER A 166 -8.30 -13.83 16.28
N GLU A 167 -7.89 -12.92 17.16
CA GLU A 167 -8.79 -12.02 17.89
C GLU A 167 -8.98 -10.67 17.20
N ILE A 168 -8.29 -10.41 16.08
CA ILE A 168 -8.37 -9.12 15.41
C ILE A 168 -9.66 -9.04 14.58
N GLU A 169 -10.50 -8.07 14.91
CA GLU A 169 -11.64 -7.70 14.09
C GLU A 169 -11.16 -6.89 12.88
N VAL A 170 -11.55 -7.33 11.68
CA VAL A 170 -11.38 -6.55 10.46
C VAL A 170 -12.65 -5.73 10.29
N CYS A 171 -12.53 -4.40 10.23
CA CYS A 171 -13.66 -3.48 10.05
C CYS A 171 -13.67 -2.89 8.62
N PHE A 172 -14.82 -2.34 8.21
CA PHE A 172 -14.93 -1.68 6.89
C PHE A 172 -13.97 -0.49 6.78
N GLU A 173 -13.74 0.22 7.88
CA GLU A 173 -12.85 1.36 7.98
C GLU A 173 -11.38 1.00 7.64
N ASP A 174 -10.94 -0.22 7.94
CA ASP A 174 -9.59 -0.68 7.59
C ASP A 174 -9.42 -0.83 6.08
N PHE A 175 -10.44 -1.41 5.42
CA PHE A 175 -10.47 -1.52 3.97
C PHE A 175 -10.65 -0.16 3.30
N LEU A 176 -11.52 0.70 3.84
CA LEU A 176 -11.71 2.07 3.35
C LEU A 176 -10.43 2.89 3.46
N TRP A 177 -9.67 2.70 4.54
CA TRP A 177 -8.33 3.25 4.73
C TRP A 177 -7.39 2.76 3.64
N ALA A 178 -7.32 1.46 3.38
CA ALA A 178 -6.46 0.90 2.34
C ALA A 178 -6.80 1.44 0.94
N ASN A 179 -8.09 1.56 0.61
CA ASN A 179 -8.54 2.19 -0.64
C ASN A 179 -8.07 3.66 -0.73
N SER A 180 -8.20 4.42 0.36
CA SER A 180 -7.85 5.84 0.37
C SER A 180 -6.34 6.06 0.31
N VAL A 181 -5.58 5.19 0.97
CA VAL A 181 -4.13 5.11 0.86
C VAL A 181 -3.75 4.84 -0.59
N PHE A 182 -4.28 3.77 -1.21
CA PHE A 182 -4.03 3.41 -2.61
C PHE A 182 -4.26 4.59 -3.56
N TRP A 183 -5.46 5.19 -3.55
CA TRP A 183 -5.79 6.27 -4.48
C TRP A 183 -5.04 7.58 -4.27
N SER A 184 -4.47 7.79 -3.08
CA SER A 184 -3.72 9.02 -2.78
C SER A 184 -2.21 8.89 -2.93
N ARG A 185 -1.67 7.67 -2.96
CA ARG A 185 -0.22 7.41 -2.90
C ARG A 185 0.31 6.43 -3.93
N ALA A 186 -0.55 5.66 -4.59
CA ALA A 186 -0.08 4.75 -5.62
C ALA A 186 0.54 5.52 -6.80
N LEU A 187 1.70 5.08 -7.24
CA LEU A 187 2.43 5.59 -8.39
C LEU A 187 2.47 4.53 -9.49
N ASN A 188 2.30 4.93 -10.74
CA ASN A 188 2.54 4.03 -11.88
C ASN A 188 3.99 4.23 -12.34
N ILE A 189 4.86 3.29 -11.98
CA ILE A 189 6.29 3.36 -12.30
C ILE A 189 6.64 2.21 -13.25
N PRO A 190 7.42 2.47 -14.33
CA PRO A 190 7.97 1.41 -15.15
C PRO A 190 8.92 0.54 -14.32
N MET A 191 8.63 -0.75 -14.25
CA MET A 191 9.45 -1.70 -13.49
C MET A 191 10.33 -2.54 -14.43
N PRO A 192 11.56 -2.89 -14.01
CA PRO A 192 12.36 -3.88 -14.72
C PRO A 192 11.59 -5.20 -14.83
N ARG A 193 11.76 -5.91 -15.95
CA ARG A 193 11.07 -7.19 -16.19
C ARG A 193 11.25 -8.18 -15.05
N SER A 194 12.44 -8.24 -14.43
CA SER A 194 12.73 -9.14 -13.30
C SER A 194 11.89 -8.89 -12.05
N TYR A 195 11.35 -7.68 -11.86
CA TYR A 195 10.45 -7.35 -10.75
C TYR A 195 8.98 -7.65 -11.06
N VAL A 196 8.66 -7.80 -12.34
CA VAL A 196 7.30 -8.09 -12.82
C VAL A 196 7.11 -9.58 -13.09
N PHE A 197 8.14 -10.22 -13.64
CA PHE A 197 8.22 -11.64 -13.93
C PHE A 197 9.51 -12.18 -13.30
N PRO A 198 9.57 -12.22 -11.97
CA PRO A 198 10.67 -12.86 -11.28
C PRO A 198 10.78 -14.31 -11.77
N GLU A 199 11.98 -14.66 -12.24
CA GLU A 199 12.28 -16.02 -12.66
C GLU A 199 12.05 -16.94 -11.45
N MET A 200 10.98 -17.73 -11.49
CA MET A 200 10.84 -18.87 -10.59
C MET A 200 12.11 -19.67 -10.76
N GLN A 201 12.85 -19.95 -9.67
CA GLN A 201 13.98 -20.86 -9.72
C GLN A 201 13.45 -22.28 -9.96
N ASP A 202 13.04 -22.56 -11.19
CA ASP A 202 12.93 -23.90 -11.70
C ASP A 202 14.35 -24.42 -11.92
N VAL A 203 14.73 -25.36 -11.07
CA VAL A 203 15.93 -26.16 -11.24
C VAL A 203 15.84 -26.86 -12.61
N HIS A 204 16.75 -26.46 -13.52
CA HIS A 204 16.98 -26.95 -14.88
C HIS A 204 16.01 -26.46 -15.99
N GLN A 205 16.48 -25.53 -16.82
CA GLN A 205 17.00 -25.81 -18.16
C GLN A 205 17.58 -24.55 -18.81
N SER A 206 18.73 -24.72 -19.47
CA SER A 206 19.49 -23.70 -20.17
C SER A 206 18.77 -23.24 -21.45
N GLY A 207 18.33 -21.98 -21.48
CA GLY A 207 17.92 -21.28 -22.69
C GLY A 207 18.15 -19.79 -22.51
N THR A 208 19.00 -19.18 -23.34
CA THR A 208 19.25 -17.74 -23.36
C THR A 208 17.97 -16.97 -23.70
N PRO A 209 17.51 -16.00 -22.88
CA PRO A 209 16.38 -15.15 -23.26
C PRO A 209 16.83 -13.97 -24.13
N GLU A 210 16.13 -13.74 -25.24
CA GLU A 210 16.20 -12.51 -26.03
C GLU A 210 15.66 -11.31 -25.24
N ALA A 211 16.38 -10.19 -25.31
CA ALA A 211 16.09 -8.96 -24.57
C ALA A 211 14.94 -8.18 -25.19
N ASP A 212 13.71 -8.44 -24.73
CA ASP A 212 12.54 -7.64 -25.08
C ASP A 212 12.43 -6.43 -24.13
N LYS A 213 12.88 -5.25 -24.60
CA LYS A 213 12.85 -3.97 -23.86
C LYS A 213 11.46 -3.34 -23.89
N LYS A 214 10.48 -3.95 -23.22
CA LYS A 214 9.23 -3.27 -22.87
C LYS A 214 9.20 -3.06 -21.36
N GLY A 215 9.20 -1.80 -20.94
CA GLY A 215 8.91 -1.44 -19.55
C GLY A 215 7.43 -1.70 -19.27
N TYR A 216 7.13 -2.44 -18.22
CA TYR A 216 5.75 -2.67 -17.77
C TYR A 216 5.43 -1.66 -16.67
N SER A 217 4.30 -0.98 -16.80
CA SER A 217 3.83 -0.01 -15.82
C SER A 217 2.99 -0.73 -14.77
N ILE A 218 3.37 -0.66 -13.50
CA ILE A 218 2.66 -1.28 -12.39
C ILE A 218 2.40 -0.22 -11.33
N SER A 219 1.20 -0.26 -10.73
CA SER A 219 0.88 0.56 -9.58
C SER A 219 1.67 0.10 -8.36
N LEU A 220 2.39 1.04 -7.76
CA LEU A 220 3.30 0.85 -6.65
C LEU A 220 2.91 1.75 -5.48
N MET A 221 3.11 1.27 -4.25
CA MET A 221 3.12 2.11 -3.06
C MET A 221 4.45 2.08 -2.30
#